data_AF-A0A350NRV6-F1
#
_entry.id   AF-A0A350NRV6-F1
#
_cell.length_a   1.000
_cell.length_b   1.000
_cell.length_c   1.000
_cell.angle_alpha   90.00
_cell.angle_beta   90.00
_cell.angle_gamma   90.00
#
_symmetry.space_group_name_H-M   'P 1'
#
loop_
_entity.id
_entity.type
_entity.pdbx_description
1 polymer ?
#
loop_
_entity_poly.entity_id
_entity_poly.type
_entity_poly.pdbx_seq_one_letter_code
_entity_poly.pdbx_strand_id
1 'polypeptide(L)'
;MCNRLFWHSMASRWNRRSVSSGRILRLKRGGSQVIKRELMIVLMIRLIGITGVYFLSRVVELAKHLAEAISQSEEAQALDKALTRVNEHEAAKVMLDDYRKRQEALQKEIAAGKDVKEAMEDFQKLSQVVMVNPYLRDYVMAEMSLGAMVSEVYNVIGEAFRKITGSVADQTGDVEGVKDGASGAASEKDAN
;
A
#
# COMPACT_ATOMS: atom_id res chain seq x y z
N MET A 1 -21.11 11.28 10.34
CA MET A 1 -22.24 12.21 10.09
C MET A 1 -22.01 13.56 10.78
N CYS A 2 -21.05 14.39 10.34
CA CYS A 2 -20.88 15.73 10.94
C CYS A 2 -20.39 16.86 10.00
N ASN A 3 -20.44 16.71 8.67
CA ASN A 3 -19.93 17.77 7.77
C ASN A 3 -20.96 18.35 6.78
N ARG A 4 -22.13 17.70 6.61
CA ARG A 4 -23.13 18.12 5.61
C ARG A 4 -24.05 19.26 6.11
N LEU A 5 -24.32 19.33 7.41
CA LEU A 5 -25.22 20.33 7.99
C LEU A 5 -24.54 21.69 8.26
N PHE A 6 -23.23 21.69 8.49
CA PHE A 6 -22.46 22.92 8.71
C PHE A 6 -22.39 23.77 7.43
N TRP A 7 -22.13 23.11 6.28
CA TRP A 7 -22.06 23.77 4.98
C TRP A 7 -23.41 24.27 4.45
N HIS A 8 -24.50 23.52 4.71
CA HIS A 8 -25.84 23.94 4.28
C HIS A 8 -26.35 25.17 5.05
N SER A 9 -25.97 25.32 6.32
CA SER A 9 -26.34 26.47 7.17
C SER A 9 -25.57 27.75 6.80
N MET A 10 -24.31 27.63 6.37
CA MET A 10 -23.54 28.78 5.88
C MET A 10 -23.96 29.23 4.48
N ALA A 11 -24.20 28.30 3.54
CA ALA A 11 -24.65 28.63 2.19
C ALA A 11 -26.01 29.35 2.18
N SER A 12 -26.92 28.92 3.05
CA SER A 12 -28.26 29.53 3.18
C SER A 12 -28.25 30.89 3.92
N ARG A 13 -27.30 31.15 4.85
CA ARG A 13 -27.07 32.49 5.41
C ARG A 13 -26.47 33.47 4.40
N TRP A 14 -25.61 33.00 3.51
CA TRP A 14 -24.99 33.84 2.49
C TRP A 14 -25.98 34.21 1.36
N ASN A 15 -26.84 33.27 0.95
CA ASN A 15 -27.92 33.53 -0.01
C ASN A 15 -28.92 34.58 0.53
N ARG A 16 -29.27 34.51 1.83
CA ARG A 16 -30.22 35.44 2.46
C ARG A 16 -29.69 36.88 2.61
N ARG A 17 -28.36 37.06 2.71
CA ARG A 17 -27.70 38.39 2.67
C ARG A 17 -27.57 38.99 1.27
N SER A 18 -27.55 38.15 0.23
CA SER A 18 -27.54 38.63 -1.16
C SER A 18 -28.91 39.18 -1.60
N VAL A 19 -30.01 38.63 -1.08
CA VAL A 19 -31.39 39.04 -1.41
C VAL A 19 -31.85 40.29 -0.65
N SER A 20 -31.26 40.61 0.51
CA SER A 20 -31.58 41.84 1.25
C SER A 20 -30.90 43.10 0.68
N SER A 21 -30.04 42.97 -0.34
CA SER A 21 -29.42 44.11 -1.04
C SER A 21 -30.21 44.52 -2.31
N GLY A 22 -31.52 44.25 -2.34
CA GLY A 22 -32.45 44.70 -3.38
C GLY A 22 -32.90 46.16 -3.25
N ARG A 23 -32.11 47.06 -2.64
CA ARG A 23 -32.42 48.49 -2.60
C ARG A 23 -31.15 49.32 -2.39
N ILE A 24 -30.58 49.79 -3.50
CA ILE A 24 -30.21 51.18 -3.81
C ILE A 24 -29.65 51.12 -5.24
N LEU A 25 -30.55 51.27 -6.21
CA LEU A 25 -30.22 51.46 -7.62
C LEU A 25 -30.39 52.95 -7.93
N ARG A 26 -29.52 53.77 -7.35
CA ARG A 26 -29.27 55.14 -7.82
C ARG A 26 -27.97 55.66 -7.21
N LEU A 27 -26.90 55.61 -7.99
CA LEU A 27 -26.02 56.75 -8.26
C LEU A 27 -24.68 56.29 -8.87
N LYS A 28 -24.44 56.85 -10.05
CA LYS A 28 -23.20 57.54 -10.42
C LYS A 28 -21.99 56.64 -10.71
N ARG A 29 -21.60 56.71 -11.98
CA ARG A 29 -20.31 56.32 -12.58
C ARG A 29 -19.17 56.52 -11.56
N GLY A 30 -18.45 55.45 -11.25
CA GLY A 30 -17.30 55.48 -10.34
C GLY A 30 -16.93 54.14 -9.70
N GLY A 31 -17.73 53.09 -9.87
CA GLY A 31 -17.55 51.78 -9.24
C GLY A 31 -16.79 50.72 -10.05
N SER A 32 -15.88 51.11 -10.95
CA SER A 32 -15.29 50.12 -11.90
C SER A 32 -14.18 49.24 -11.32
N GLN A 33 -13.55 49.59 -10.20
CA GLN A 33 -12.38 48.85 -9.68
C GLN A 33 -12.73 47.89 -8.52
N VAL A 34 -13.67 48.27 -7.65
CA VAL A 34 -14.00 47.49 -6.44
C VAL A 34 -14.91 46.29 -6.77
N ILE A 35 -15.89 46.46 -7.67
CA ILE A 35 -16.76 45.36 -8.12
C ILE A 35 -15.96 44.33 -8.90
N LYS A 36 -14.97 44.76 -9.69
CA LYS A 36 -14.05 43.86 -10.39
C LYS A 36 -13.20 43.06 -9.41
N ARG A 37 -12.74 43.65 -8.30
CA ARG A 37 -11.95 42.95 -7.25
C ARG A 37 -12.77 41.90 -6.50
N GLU A 38 -13.97 42.23 -6.03
CA GLU A 38 -14.84 41.29 -5.32
C GLU A 38 -15.31 40.15 -6.23
N LEU A 39 -15.70 40.47 -7.47
CA LEU A 39 -16.06 39.45 -8.46
C LEU A 39 -14.86 38.56 -8.82
N MET A 40 -13.66 39.14 -8.91
CA MET A 40 -12.41 38.40 -9.16
C MET A 40 -12.03 37.48 -8.00
N ILE A 41 -12.22 37.89 -6.74
CA ILE A 41 -11.95 37.04 -5.56
C ILE A 41 -12.91 35.83 -5.53
N VAL A 42 -14.21 36.04 -5.77
CA VAL A 42 -15.20 34.95 -5.80
C VAL A 42 -14.95 34.01 -6.99
N LEU A 43 -14.51 34.54 -8.14
CA LEU A 43 -14.16 33.76 -9.32
C LEU A 43 -12.86 32.97 -9.11
N MET A 44 -11.88 33.53 -8.39
CA MET A 44 -10.65 32.83 -7.97
C MET A 44 -10.94 31.71 -6.99
N ILE A 45 -11.81 31.91 -5.99
CA ILE A 45 -12.21 30.84 -5.04
C ILE A 45 -12.95 29.72 -5.78
N ARG A 46 -13.81 30.05 -6.76
CA ARG A 46 -14.45 29.04 -7.62
C ARG A 46 -13.46 28.32 -8.53
N LEU A 47 -12.48 29.03 -9.11
CA LEU A 47 -11.43 28.42 -9.95
C LEU A 47 -10.51 27.51 -9.13
N ILE A 48 -10.15 27.89 -7.90
CA ILE A 48 -9.36 27.07 -6.96
C ILE A 48 -10.14 25.83 -6.51
N GLY A 49 -11.45 25.96 -6.29
CA GLY A 49 -12.32 24.81 -5.99
C GLY A 49 -12.53 23.86 -7.17
N ILE A 50 -12.47 24.37 -8.41
CA ILE A 50 -12.57 23.57 -9.64
C ILE A 50 -11.25 22.85 -9.93
N THR A 51 -10.07 23.43 -9.62
CA THR A 51 -8.78 22.74 -9.77
C THR A 51 -8.49 21.74 -8.65
N GLY A 52 -9.06 21.90 -7.46
CA GLY A 52 -8.84 21.03 -6.29
C GLY A 52 -9.28 19.57 -6.43
N VAL A 53 -10.00 19.21 -7.51
CA VAL A 53 -10.53 17.85 -7.76
C VAL A 53 -9.82 17.15 -8.94
N TYR A 54 -8.95 17.84 -9.69
CA TYR A 54 -8.37 17.35 -10.96
C TYR A 54 -6.87 17.06 -10.93
N PHE A 55 -6.33 16.64 -9.78
CA PHE A 55 -5.01 16.03 -9.77
C PHE A 55 -5.10 14.58 -9.36
N LEU A 56 -5.78 13.78 -10.20
CA LEU A 56 -5.54 12.35 -10.21
C LEU A 56 -4.09 12.18 -10.68
N SER A 57 -3.18 11.95 -9.74
CA SER A 57 -1.76 11.77 -10.05
C SER A 57 -1.62 10.60 -11.04
N ARG A 58 -0.87 10.80 -12.14
CA ARG A 58 -0.53 9.74 -13.12
C ARG A 58 -0.04 8.45 -12.44
N VAL A 59 0.64 8.57 -11.30
CA VAL A 59 1.14 7.45 -10.51
C VAL A 59 -0.02 6.61 -9.94
N VAL A 60 -1.10 7.25 -9.48
CA VAL A 60 -2.29 6.57 -8.97
C VAL A 60 -3.05 5.85 -10.08
N GLU A 61 -3.09 6.43 -11.28
CA GLU A 61 -3.68 5.77 -12.46
C GLU A 61 -2.87 4.51 -12.83
N LEU A 62 -1.54 4.63 -12.90
CA LEU A 62 -0.67 3.48 -13.15
C LEU A 62 -0.81 2.39 -12.07
N ALA A 63 -0.97 2.76 -10.81
CA ALA A 63 -1.22 1.81 -9.72
C ALA A 63 -2.54 1.05 -9.90
N LYS A 64 -3.59 1.70 -10.43
CA LYS A 64 -4.85 1.02 -10.76
C LYS A 64 -4.68 0.03 -11.92
N HIS A 65 -3.96 0.43 -12.97
CA HIS A 65 -3.64 -0.47 -14.08
C HIS A 65 -2.79 -1.67 -13.63
N LEU A 66 -1.85 -1.45 -12.72
CA LEU A 66 -1.06 -2.51 -12.10
C LEU A 66 -1.95 -3.48 -11.32
N ALA A 67 -2.89 -2.97 -10.51
CA ALA A 67 -3.83 -3.82 -9.77
C ALA A 67 -4.70 -4.68 -10.71
N GLU A 68 -5.13 -4.12 -11.84
CA GLU A 68 -5.89 -4.85 -12.86
C GLU A 68 -5.03 -5.89 -13.58
N ALA A 69 -3.76 -5.59 -13.87
CA ALA A 69 -2.84 -6.55 -14.46
C ALA A 69 -2.56 -7.73 -13.51
N ILE A 70 -2.40 -7.46 -12.21
CA ILE A 70 -2.22 -8.50 -11.18
C ILE A 70 -3.48 -9.38 -11.10
N SER A 71 -4.68 -8.80 -11.09
CA SER A 71 -5.91 -9.60 -10.98
C SER A 71 -6.19 -10.47 -12.22
N GLN A 72 -5.67 -10.07 -13.38
CA GLN A 72 -5.79 -10.83 -14.64
C GLN A 72 -4.63 -11.80 -14.87
N SER A 73 -3.61 -11.82 -14.00
CA SER A 73 -2.42 -12.65 -14.17
C SER A 73 -2.74 -14.15 -14.09
N GLU A 74 -1.84 -14.98 -14.63
CA GLU A 74 -2.00 -16.44 -14.58
C GLU A 74 -2.00 -16.97 -13.14
N GLU A 75 -1.20 -16.37 -12.25
CA GLU A 75 -1.11 -16.72 -10.83
C GLU A 75 -2.42 -16.39 -10.10
N ALA A 76 -3.03 -15.24 -10.36
CA ALA A 76 -4.32 -14.87 -9.77
C ALA A 76 -5.43 -15.81 -10.25
N GLN A 77 -5.46 -16.14 -11.54
CA GLN A 77 -6.41 -17.11 -12.09
C GLN A 77 -6.18 -18.53 -11.55
N ALA A 78 -4.93 -18.94 -11.34
CA ALA A 78 -4.60 -20.24 -10.76
C ALA A 78 -5.09 -20.33 -9.31
N LEU A 79 -4.90 -19.26 -8.53
CA LEU A 79 -5.41 -19.18 -7.17
C LEU A 79 -6.94 -19.25 -7.10
N ASP A 80 -7.64 -18.52 -7.98
CA ASP A 80 -9.10 -18.54 -8.05
C ASP A 80 -9.66 -19.94 -8.40
N LYS A 81 -9.02 -20.62 -9.36
CA LYS A 81 -9.36 -22.01 -9.70
C LYS A 81 -9.11 -22.96 -8.54
N ALA A 82 -7.99 -22.82 -7.84
CA ALA A 82 -7.68 -23.66 -6.67
C ALA A 82 -8.69 -23.42 -5.54
N LEU A 83 -9.07 -22.15 -5.29
CA LEU A 83 -10.08 -21.79 -4.31
C LEU A 83 -11.46 -22.38 -4.65
N THR A 84 -11.83 -22.37 -5.93
CA THR A 84 -13.08 -23.00 -6.40
C THR A 84 -13.10 -24.49 -6.06
N ARG A 85 -12.01 -25.22 -6.34
CA ARG A 85 -11.89 -26.64 -5.99
C ARG A 85 -11.97 -26.88 -4.48
N VAL A 86 -11.38 -26.01 -3.66
CA VAL A 86 -11.50 -26.12 -2.20
C VAL A 86 -12.94 -25.94 -1.76
N ASN A 87 -13.68 -25.01 -2.36
CA ASN A 87 -15.09 -24.74 -2.02
C ASN A 87 -16.04 -25.88 -2.40
N GLU A 88 -15.68 -26.74 -3.35
CA GLU A 88 -16.43 -27.95 -3.69
C GLU A 88 -16.32 -29.04 -2.60
N HIS A 89 -15.38 -28.90 -1.66
CA HIS A 89 -15.11 -29.87 -0.60
C HIS A 89 -15.23 -29.25 0.79
N GLU A 90 -16.35 -29.48 1.47
CA GLU A 90 -16.67 -28.86 2.77
C GLU A 90 -15.58 -29.06 3.83
N ALA A 91 -15.01 -30.25 3.93
CA ALA A 91 -13.92 -30.52 4.88
C ALA A 91 -12.65 -29.70 4.56
N ALA A 92 -12.30 -29.54 3.28
CA ALA A 92 -11.16 -28.74 2.86
C ALA A 92 -11.41 -27.26 3.17
N LYS A 93 -12.62 -26.76 2.90
CA LYS A 93 -13.02 -25.39 3.21
C LYS A 93 -12.87 -25.05 4.70
N VAL A 94 -13.34 -25.94 5.59
CA VAL A 94 -13.19 -25.76 7.04
C VAL A 94 -11.72 -25.69 7.46
N MET A 95 -10.88 -26.57 6.89
CA MET A 95 -9.43 -26.56 7.16
C MET A 95 -8.75 -25.29 6.64
N LEU A 96 -9.14 -24.80 5.46
CA LEU A 96 -8.60 -23.56 4.89
C LEU A 96 -8.95 -22.35 5.75
N ASP A 97 -10.17 -22.28 6.27
CA ASP A 97 -10.60 -21.19 7.15
C ASP A 97 -9.82 -21.17 8.47
N ASP A 98 -9.54 -22.34 9.08
CA ASP A 98 -8.67 -22.39 10.27
C ASP A 98 -7.24 -21.96 9.93
N TYR A 99 -6.70 -22.43 8.80
CA TYR A 99 -5.37 -22.05 8.33
C TYR A 99 -5.22 -20.52 8.18
N ARG A 100 -6.13 -19.87 7.46
CA ARG A 100 -6.11 -18.41 7.26
C ARG A 100 -6.26 -17.63 8.57
N LYS A 101 -7.16 -18.06 9.45
CA LYS A 101 -7.34 -17.40 10.76
C LYS A 101 -6.07 -17.44 11.60
N ARG A 102 -5.37 -18.57 11.63
CA ARG A 102 -4.10 -18.69 12.36
C ARG A 102 -2.97 -17.91 11.71
N GLN A 103 -2.91 -17.91 10.38
CA GLN A 103 -1.95 -17.10 9.63
C GLN A 103 -2.11 -15.61 9.94
N GLU A 104 -3.34 -15.09 9.90
CA GLU A 104 -3.63 -13.69 10.24
C GLU A 104 -3.34 -13.36 11.71
N ALA A 105 -3.71 -14.25 12.64
CA ALA A 105 -3.42 -14.07 14.06
C ALA A 105 -1.90 -13.96 14.30
N LEU A 106 -1.13 -14.87 13.71
CA LEU A 106 0.33 -14.86 13.78
C LEU A 106 0.92 -13.56 13.23
N GLN A 107 0.47 -13.10 12.05
CA GLN A 107 0.92 -11.84 11.47
C GLN A 107 0.61 -10.63 12.37
N LYS A 108 -0.57 -10.61 13.00
CA LYS A 108 -0.96 -9.56 13.95
C LYS A 108 -0.06 -9.55 15.18
N GLU A 109 0.31 -10.71 15.71
CA GLU A 109 1.21 -10.81 16.86
C GLU A 109 2.65 -10.41 16.53
N ILE A 110 3.14 -10.79 15.34
CA ILE A 110 4.43 -10.32 14.82
C ILE A 110 4.42 -8.79 14.70
N ALA A 111 3.37 -8.22 14.09
CA ALA A 111 3.24 -6.77 13.95
C ALA A 111 3.13 -6.04 15.31
N ALA A 112 2.57 -6.70 16.32
CA ALA A 112 2.52 -6.18 17.69
C ALA A 112 3.84 -6.33 18.46
N GLY A 113 4.87 -6.97 17.88
CA GLY A 113 6.17 -7.19 18.51
C GLY A 113 6.15 -8.17 19.68
N LYS A 114 5.17 -9.10 19.71
CA LYS A 114 5.06 -10.13 20.75
C LYS A 114 6.02 -11.29 20.48
N ASP A 115 6.33 -12.07 21.52
CA ASP A 115 6.93 -13.39 21.32
C ASP A 115 5.90 -14.33 20.68
N VAL A 116 6.23 -14.81 19.48
CA VAL A 116 5.37 -15.65 18.66
C VAL A 116 5.91 -17.07 18.51
N LYS A 117 6.90 -17.47 19.31
CA LYS A 117 7.55 -18.78 19.13
C LYS A 117 6.57 -19.95 19.18
N GLU A 118 5.71 -19.99 20.19
CA GLU A 118 4.68 -21.04 20.34
C GLU A 118 3.64 -20.97 19.22
N ALA A 119 3.12 -19.77 18.93
CA ALA A 119 2.16 -19.56 17.84
C ALA A 119 2.72 -19.97 16.47
N MET A 120 4.01 -19.73 16.23
CA MET A 120 4.72 -20.13 15.03
C MET A 120 4.88 -21.65 14.95
N GLU A 121 5.29 -22.31 16.04
CA GLU A 121 5.40 -23.78 16.11
C GLU A 121 4.04 -24.45 15.85
N ASP A 122 2.96 -23.91 16.41
CA ASP A 122 1.61 -24.42 16.18
C ASP A 122 1.12 -24.17 14.75
N PHE A 123 1.43 -23.00 14.19
CA PHE A 123 1.14 -22.72 12.79
C PHE A 123 1.91 -23.66 11.85
N GLN A 124 3.17 -23.99 12.15
CA GLN A 124 3.97 -24.94 11.38
C GLN A 124 3.34 -26.33 11.38
N LYS A 125 2.88 -26.83 12.54
CA LYS A 125 2.16 -28.12 12.63
C LYS A 125 0.88 -28.10 11.79
N LEU A 126 0.09 -27.02 11.88
CA LEU A 126 -1.12 -26.89 11.06
C LEU A 126 -0.78 -26.88 9.57
N SER A 127 0.25 -26.13 9.17
CA SER A 127 0.71 -26.07 7.78
C SER A 127 1.09 -27.44 7.23
N GLN A 128 1.78 -28.27 8.02
CA GLN A 128 2.11 -29.65 7.62
C GLN A 128 0.86 -30.48 7.34
N VAL A 129 -0.16 -30.40 8.19
CA VAL A 129 -1.44 -31.12 7.99
C VAL A 129 -2.17 -30.61 6.74
N VAL A 130 -2.19 -29.29 6.53
CA VAL A 130 -2.81 -28.65 5.36
C VAL A 130 -2.13 -29.11 4.06
N MET A 131 -0.80 -29.23 4.05
CA MET A 131 -0.03 -29.68 2.87
C MET A 131 -0.32 -31.12 2.43
N VAL A 132 -0.88 -31.97 3.31
CA VAL A 132 -1.26 -33.36 2.97
C VAL A 132 -2.51 -33.38 2.08
N ASN A 133 -3.43 -32.43 2.26
CA ASN A 133 -4.65 -32.35 1.47
C ASN A 133 -4.33 -31.76 0.09
N PRO A 134 -4.56 -32.48 -1.02
CA PRO A 134 -4.18 -32.02 -2.35
C PRO A 134 -4.86 -30.70 -2.76
N TYR A 135 -6.14 -30.51 -2.38
CA TYR A 135 -6.87 -29.29 -2.71
C TYR A 135 -6.30 -28.06 -2.00
N LEU A 136 -5.93 -28.23 -0.73
CA LEU A 136 -5.33 -27.16 0.07
C LEU A 136 -3.90 -26.89 -0.33
N ARG A 137 -3.12 -27.94 -0.61
CA ARG A 137 -1.76 -27.81 -1.12
C ARG A 137 -1.74 -27.00 -2.41
N ASP A 138 -2.61 -27.34 -3.37
CA ASP A 138 -2.69 -26.62 -4.64
C ASP A 138 -3.05 -25.14 -4.42
N TYR A 139 -4.01 -24.87 -3.51
CA TYR A 139 -4.37 -23.51 -3.11
C TYR A 139 -3.18 -22.74 -2.50
N VAL A 140 -2.47 -23.32 -1.53
CA VAL A 140 -1.35 -22.65 -0.86
C VAL A 140 -0.18 -22.43 -1.82
N MET A 141 0.12 -23.38 -2.70
CA MET A 141 1.16 -23.21 -3.72
C MET A 141 0.82 -22.07 -4.69
N ALA A 142 -0.45 -21.97 -5.12
CA ALA A 142 -0.91 -20.87 -5.95
C ALA A 142 -0.82 -19.51 -5.22
N GLU A 143 -1.17 -19.49 -3.93
CA GLU A 143 -1.07 -18.29 -3.10
C GLU A 143 0.40 -17.84 -2.91
N MET A 144 1.31 -18.78 -2.68
CA MET A 144 2.75 -18.50 -2.61
C MET A 144 3.29 -17.94 -3.92
N SER A 145 2.87 -18.49 -5.06
CA SER A 145 3.27 -17.99 -6.39
C SER A 145 2.80 -16.56 -6.62
N LEU A 146 1.53 -16.26 -6.34
CA LEU A 146 0.99 -14.90 -6.43
C LEU A 146 1.70 -13.96 -5.46
N GLY A 147 1.95 -14.41 -4.23
CA GLY A 147 2.66 -13.64 -3.21
C GLY A 147 4.09 -13.30 -3.62
N ALA A 148 4.81 -14.23 -4.25
CA ALA A 148 6.16 -13.99 -4.76
C ALA A 148 6.16 -12.94 -5.88
N MET A 149 5.23 -13.05 -6.84
CA MET A 149 5.08 -12.07 -7.92
C MET A 149 4.73 -10.68 -7.38
N VAL A 150 3.81 -10.58 -6.42
CA VAL A 150 3.44 -9.31 -5.77
C VAL A 150 4.62 -8.74 -4.95
N SER A 151 5.41 -9.60 -4.29
CA SER A 151 6.62 -9.15 -3.59
C SER A 151 7.63 -8.52 -4.55
N GLU A 152 7.78 -9.07 -5.75
CA GLU A 152 8.65 -8.50 -6.76
C GLU A 152 8.16 -7.13 -7.25
N VAL A 153 6.84 -6.98 -7.42
CA VAL A 153 6.22 -5.69 -7.71
C VAL A 153 6.53 -4.66 -6.61
N TYR A 154 6.44 -5.04 -5.33
CA TYR A 154 6.81 -4.16 -4.22
C TYR A 154 8.30 -3.79 -4.23
N ASN A 155 9.18 -4.72 -4.61
CA ASN A 155 10.62 -4.44 -4.75
C ASN A 155 10.87 -3.36 -5.82
N VAL A 156 10.24 -3.47 -6.99
CA VAL A 156 10.35 -2.47 -8.08
C VAL A 156 9.86 -1.09 -7.62
N ILE A 157 8.74 -1.04 -6.90
CA ILE A 157 8.22 0.21 -6.32
C ILE A 157 9.21 0.77 -5.29
N GLY A 158 9.77 -0.08 -4.42
CA GLY A 158 10.76 0.30 -3.41
C GLY A 158 12.06 0.82 -4.01
N GLU A 159 12.49 0.28 -5.16
CA GLU A 159 13.66 0.75 -5.89
C GLU A 159 13.49 2.21 -6.36
N ALA A 160 12.30 2.56 -6.85
CA ALA A 160 12.00 3.95 -7.24
C ALA A 160 12.11 4.91 -6.04
N PHE A 161 11.64 4.49 -4.86
CA PHE A 161 11.79 5.28 -3.64
C PHE A 161 13.27 5.44 -3.23
N ARG A 162 14.03 4.34 -3.25
CA ARG A 162 15.47 4.33 -2.91
C ARG A 162 16.30 5.24 -3.83
N LYS A 163 15.96 5.28 -5.13
CA LYS A 163 16.58 6.20 -6.10
C LYS A 163 16.35 7.67 -5.75
N ILE A 164 15.15 8.02 -5.27
CA ILE A 164 14.80 9.40 -4.90
C ILE A 164 15.48 9.81 -3.59
N THR A 165 15.46 8.95 -2.58
CA THR A 165 15.98 9.29 -1.25
C THR A 165 17.51 9.31 -1.19
N GLY A 166 18.19 8.76 -2.21
CA GLY A 166 19.63 8.54 -2.18
C GLY A 166 19.97 7.47 -1.15
N SER A 167 20.44 6.32 -1.60
CA SER A 167 20.89 5.28 -0.67
C SER A 167 22.14 5.77 0.06
N VAL A 168 22.07 5.98 1.38
CA VAL A 168 23.22 6.17 2.29
C VAL A 168 24.04 4.86 2.42
N ALA A 169 23.92 3.93 1.47
CA ALA A 169 24.56 2.61 1.52
C ALA A 169 25.78 2.47 0.60
N ASP A 170 26.27 3.56 -0.02
CA ASP A 170 27.48 3.55 -0.84
C ASP A 170 28.72 4.06 -0.08
N GLN A 171 28.86 3.64 1.18
CA GLN A 171 30.12 3.71 1.93
C GLN A 171 30.38 2.38 2.62
N THR A 172 30.81 1.39 1.85
CA THR A 172 31.77 0.36 2.29
C THR A 172 32.56 -0.17 1.08
N GLY A 173 33.25 0.71 0.36
CA GLY A 173 34.66 0.51 0.06
C GLY A 173 35.39 1.53 0.94
N ASP A 174 36.14 1.15 1.96
CA ASP A 174 37.54 0.76 1.78
C ASP A 174 37.94 -0.39 2.72
N VAL A 175 38.20 -1.58 2.16
CA VAL A 175 39.25 -2.47 2.70
C VAL A 175 40.00 -3.05 1.50
N GLU A 176 40.91 -2.25 0.95
CA GLU A 176 42.01 -2.77 0.14
C GLU A 176 43.34 -2.38 0.79
N GLY A 177 44.08 -3.38 1.28
CA GLY A 177 45.54 -3.34 1.35
C GLY A 177 46.22 -3.02 2.68
N VAL A 178 46.41 -4.03 3.53
CA VAL A 178 47.74 -4.29 4.12
C VAL A 178 48.01 -5.80 4.02
N LYS A 179 48.72 -6.19 2.96
CA LYS A 179 49.55 -7.40 2.95
C LYS A 179 50.95 -6.94 3.35
N ASP A 180 51.47 -7.56 4.41
CA ASP A 180 52.88 -7.86 4.70
C ASP A 180 52.80 -8.75 5.96
N GLY A 181 53.26 -10.00 6.06
CA GLY A 181 54.39 -10.65 5.40
C GLY A 181 55.39 -11.08 6.47
N ALA A 182 55.18 -12.24 7.12
CA ALA A 182 56.21 -13.05 7.81
C ALA A 182 55.58 -14.43 8.12
N SER A 183 55.85 -15.52 7.39
CA SER A 183 57.12 -16.29 7.29
C SER A 183 57.59 -16.90 8.62
N GLY A 184 57.57 -18.23 8.67
CA GLY A 184 58.14 -19.11 9.71
C GLY A 184 57.25 -20.36 9.87
N ALA A 185 57.41 -21.43 9.07
CA ALA A 185 58.35 -22.54 9.28
C ALA A 185 58.08 -23.24 10.64
N ALA A 186 57.93 -24.56 10.78
CA ALA A 186 58.17 -25.71 9.93
C ALA A 186 57.42 -26.94 10.51
N SER A 187 57.62 -28.08 9.83
CA SER A 187 57.40 -29.49 10.18
C SER A 187 57.39 -29.85 11.68
N GLU A 188 56.74 -30.94 12.12
CA GLU A 188 57.19 -32.34 11.97
C GLU A 188 56.11 -33.16 12.75
N LYS A 189 55.37 -34.10 12.14
CA LYS A 189 55.56 -35.56 12.23
C LYS A 189 56.05 -36.13 13.59
N ASP A 190 55.52 -37.32 13.87
CA ASP A 190 55.88 -38.30 14.92
C ASP A 190 55.00 -38.21 16.19
N ALA A 191 54.05 -39.13 16.37
CA ALA A 191 54.23 -40.49 16.90
C ALA A 191 54.40 -40.53 18.42
N ASN A 192 53.30 -40.83 19.12
CA ASN A 192 53.12 -41.78 20.23
C ASN A 192 51.95 -41.35 21.13
#